data_AF-A0A8S9WE40-F1
#
_entry.id   AF-A0A8S9WE40-F1
#
_cell.length_a   1.000
_cell.length_b   1.000
_cell.length_c   1.000
_cell.angle_alpha   90.00
_cell.angle_beta   90.00
_cell.angle_gamma   90.00
#
_symmetry.space_group_name_H-M   'P 1'
#
loop_
_entity.id
_entity.type
_entity.pdbx_description
1 polymer ?
#
loop_
_entity_poly.entity_id
_entity_poly.type
_entity_poly.pdbx_seq_one_letter_code
_entity_poly.pdbx_strand_id
1 'polypeptide(L)'
;MLATTQIDSTGNYEFTAVLPCYYNINATKHGYWPDSNPVTVNASEPATADIVLCQKGDFNTNSEPADAGDLVIMADTTAAGTSDETYDLDGDGDPANENDLTLLKDVSVGVAELE
;
A
#
# COMPACT_ATOMS: atom_id res chain seq x y z
N MET A 1 -8.00 -22.47 -8.32
CA MET A 1 -7.54 -22.60 -6.92
C MET A 1 -6.90 -21.29 -6.55
N LEU A 2 -7.32 -20.68 -5.44
CA LEU A 2 -6.65 -19.51 -4.88
C LEU A 2 -5.57 -20.05 -3.91
N ALA A 3 -4.31 -19.62 -4.07
CA ALA A 3 -3.23 -19.95 -3.15
C ALA A 3 -2.84 -18.67 -2.39
N THR A 4 -2.45 -18.82 -1.12
CA THR A 4 -1.98 -17.70 -0.28
C THR A 4 -0.73 -18.15 0.48
N THR A 5 0.14 -17.20 0.81
CA THR A 5 1.34 -17.40 1.62
C THR A 5 1.64 -16.10 2.37
N GLN A 6 2.59 -16.14 3.30
CA GLN A 6 3.10 -14.95 4.01
C GLN A 6 4.58 -14.75 3.68
N ILE A 7 5.03 -13.50 3.73
CA ILE A 7 6.44 -13.18 3.59
C ILE A 7 7.25 -13.69 4.78
N ASP A 8 8.52 -13.99 4.57
CA ASP A 8 9.49 -14.24 5.63
C ASP A 8 10.01 -12.91 6.25
N SER A 9 10.92 -13.02 7.22
CA SER A 9 11.53 -11.86 7.89
C SER A 9 12.37 -10.95 6.98
N THR A 10 12.63 -11.39 5.75
CA THR A 10 13.40 -10.67 4.74
C THR A 10 12.53 -10.19 3.56
N GLY A 11 11.22 -10.44 3.60
CA GLY A 11 10.28 -10.02 2.56
C GLY A 11 10.07 -11.04 1.43
N ASN A 12 10.67 -12.24 1.50
CA ASN A 12 10.49 -13.24 0.44
C ASN A 12 9.21 -14.05 0.66
N TYR A 13 8.62 -14.50 -0.44
CA TYR A 13 7.49 -15.44 -0.44
C TYR A 13 7.71 -16.51 -1.51
N GLU A 14 7.11 -17.68 -1.33
CA GLU A 14 7.24 -18.79 -2.26
C GLU A 14 5.90 -19.51 -2.47
N PHE A 15 5.61 -19.82 -3.73
CA PHE A 15 4.55 -20.74 -4.13
C PHE A 15 5.16 -21.94 -4.86
N THR A 16 4.95 -23.13 -4.33
CA THR A 16 5.42 -24.37 -4.94
C THR A 16 4.31 -25.09 -5.72
N ALA A 17 4.67 -25.89 -6.71
CA ALA A 17 3.73 -26.69 -7.51
C ALA A 17 2.63 -25.88 -8.21
N VAL A 18 2.98 -24.65 -8.63
CA VAL A 18 2.10 -23.80 -9.44
C VAL A 18 2.08 -24.31 -10.88
N LEU A 19 0.87 -24.51 -11.43
CA LEU A 19 0.71 -24.95 -12.81
C LEU A 19 1.09 -23.82 -13.78
N PRO A 20 1.55 -24.12 -15.01
CA PRO A 20 1.84 -23.10 -16.00
C PRO A 20 0.57 -22.32 -16.37
N CYS A 21 0.57 -21.02 -16.15
CA CYS A 21 -0.54 -20.11 -16.48
C CYS A 21 -0.11 -18.65 -16.31
N TYR A 22 -1.00 -17.73 -16.70
CA TYR A 22 -0.94 -16.33 -16.30
C TYR A 22 -1.66 -16.13 -14.97
N TYR A 23 -1.00 -15.50 -14.01
CA TYR A 23 -1.52 -15.21 -12.67
C TYR A 23 -1.42 -13.72 -12.38
N ASN A 24 -2.34 -13.21 -11.54
CA ASN A 24 -2.18 -11.92 -10.87
C ASN A 24 -1.89 -12.18 -9.40
N ILE A 25 -0.72 -11.77 -8.92
CA ILE A 25 -0.36 -11.88 -7.50
C ILE A 25 -0.83 -10.61 -6.82
N ASN A 26 -1.63 -10.73 -5.76
CA ASN A 26 -2.07 -9.60 -4.95
C ASN A 26 -1.37 -9.67 -3.59
N ALA A 27 -0.80 -8.56 -3.15
CA ALA A 27 -0.17 -8.42 -1.85
C ALA A 27 -0.94 -7.39 -1.00
N THR A 28 -1.11 -7.71 0.28
CA THR A 28 -1.82 -6.86 1.24
C THR A 28 -1.06 -6.86 2.55
N LYS A 29 -1.05 -5.71 3.23
CA LYS A 29 -0.51 -5.54 4.57
C LYS A 29 -1.27 -4.39 5.22
N HIS A 30 -1.71 -4.57 6.45
CA HIS A 30 -2.37 -3.51 7.22
C HIS A 30 -1.47 -2.27 7.33
N GLY A 31 -2.05 -1.08 7.15
CA GLY A 31 -1.31 0.19 7.10
C GLY A 31 -0.57 0.45 5.78
N TYR A 32 -0.81 -0.37 4.75
CA TYR A 32 -0.23 -0.19 3.41
C TYR A 32 -1.31 -0.27 2.34
N TRP A 33 -1.12 0.47 1.25
CA TRP A 33 -1.92 0.32 0.04
C TRP A 33 -1.67 -1.06 -0.58
N PRO A 34 -2.72 -1.83 -0.92
CA PRO A 34 -2.55 -3.11 -1.59
C PRO A 34 -2.00 -2.90 -3.00
N ASP A 35 -1.23 -3.86 -3.48
CA ASP A 35 -0.69 -3.82 -4.85
C ASP A 35 -0.76 -5.21 -5.48
N SER A 36 -0.69 -5.26 -6.81
CA SER A 36 -0.72 -6.51 -7.54
C SER A 36 0.22 -6.50 -8.73
N ASN A 37 0.90 -7.63 -8.95
CA ASN A 37 1.74 -7.81 -10.13
C ASN A 37 1.35 -9.05 -10.92
N PRO A 38 1.21 -8.93 -12.25
CA PRO A 38 0.97 -10.06 -13.11
C PRO A 38 2.27 -10.86 -13.32
N VAL A 39 2.15 -12.19 -13.32
CA VAL A 39 3.27 -13.10 -13.58
C VAL A 39 2.84 -14.23 -14.50
N THR A 40 3.72 -14.62 -15.42
CA THR A 40 3.52 -15.81 -16.25
C THR A 40 4.40 -16.93 -15.72
N VAL A 41 3.78 -18.05 -15.36
CA VAL A 41 4.47 -19.25 -14.92
C VAL A 41 4.57 -20.21 -16.10
N ASN A 42 5.80 -20.61 -16.44
CA ASN A 42 6.07 -21.61 -17.46
C ASN A 42 6.37 -22.98 -16.81
N ALA A 43 6.23 -24.05 -17.59
CA ALA A 43 6.50 -25.39 -17.09
C ALA A 43 7.98 -25.56 -16.72
N SER A 44 8.23 -25.98 -15.47
CA SER A 44 9.57 -26.28 -14.95
C SER A 44 10.54 -25.09 -14.91
N GLU A 45 10.03 -23.86 -14.97
CA GLU A 45 10.83 -22.63 -14.82
C GLU A 45 10.37 -21.86 -13.57
N PRO A 46 11.30 -21.35 -12.74
CA PRO A 46 10.93 -20.42 -11.68
C PRO A 46 10.42 -19.10 -12.29
N ALA A 47 9.39 -18.53 -11.68
CA ALA A 47 8.89 -17.20 -12.01
C ALA A 47 9.09 -16.29 -10.80
N THR A 48 9.48 -15.04 -11.05
CA THR A 48 9.71 -14.02 -10.02
C THR A 48 8.76 -12.86 -10.23
N ALA A 49 8.23 -12.32 -9.14
CA ALA A 49 7.47 -11.09 -9.13
C ALA A 49 7.78 -10.34 -7.84
N ASP A 50 8.33 -9.14 -7.95
CA ASP A 50 8.59 -8.27 -6.81
C ASP A 50 7.40 -7.33 -6.66
N ILE A 51 6.89 -7.15 -5.44
CA ILE A 51 5.77 -6.23 -5.15
C ILE A 51 6.20 -5.33 -4.01
N VAL A 52 6.01 -4.01 -4.19
CA VAL A 52 6.33 -3.00 -3.19
C VAL A 52 5.03 -2.34 -2.76
N LEU A 53 4.70 -2.40 -1.47
CA LEU A 53 3.53 -1.73 -0.93
C LEU A 53 3.90 -0.34 -0.44
N CYS A 54 3.10 0.67 -0.77
CA CYS A 54 3.24 2.03 -0.26
C CYS A 54 2.61 2.13 1.14
N GLN A 55 3.35 2.68 2.10
CA GLN A 55 2.84 2.87 3.45
C GLN A 55 1.82 4.01 3.47
N LYS A 56 0.66 3.79 4.09
CA LYS A 56 -0.36 4.82 4.21
C LYS A 56 0.15 5.94 5.11
N GLY A 57 -0.08 7.19 4.70
CA GLY A 57 0.28 8.35 5.49
C GLY A 57 1.77 8.74 5.52
N ASP A 58 2.68 7.99 4.88
CA ASP A 58 4.09 8.35 4.70
C ASP A 58 4.30 8.98 3.30
N PHE A 59 3.96 10.26 3.19
CA PHE A 59 4.02 11.00 1.92
C PHE A 59 5.42 11.52 1.62
N ASN A 60 6.24 11.73 2.65
CA ASN A 60 7.61 12.19 2.48
C ASN A 60 8.63 11.04 2.36
N THR A 61 8.18 9.78 2.47
CA THR A 61 8.93 8.53 2.25
C THR A 61 10.09 8.31 3.23
N ASN A 62 9.95 8.80 4.46
CA ASN A 62 10.96 8.65 5.51
C ASN A 62 10.74 7.43 6.43
N SER A 63 9.74 6.59 6.14
CA SER A 63 9.34 5.43 6.96
C SER A 63 8.75 5.76 8.33
N GLU A 64 8.34 7.01 8.55
CA GLU A 64 7.69 7.50 9.77
C GLU A 64 6.33 8.11 9.38
N PRO A 65 5.27 7.29 9.21
CA PRO A 65 3.99 7.78 8.68
C PRO A 65 3.30 8.77 9.62
N ALA A 66 2.53 9.67 9.04
CA ALA A 66 1.77 10.70 9.74
C ALA A 66 2.63 11.63 10.61
N ASP A 67 3.89 11.81 10.25
CA ASP A 67 4.76 12.74 10.94
C ASP A 67 4.47 14.21 10.53
N ALA A 68 5.25 15.14 11.06
CA ALA A 68 5.08 16.56 10.74
C ALA A 68 5.31 16.88 9.26
N GLY A 69 6.20 16.16 8.57
CA GLY A 69 6.43 16.32 7.14
C GLY A 69 5.26 15.83 6.31
N ASP A 70 4.68 14.69 6.68
CA ASP A 70 3.50 14.12 6.04
C ASP A 70 2.27 15.02 6.19
N LEU A 71 2.07 15.57 7.39
CA LEU A 71 0.99 16.52 7.66
C LEU A 71 1.10 17.79 6.80
N VAL A 72 2.32 18.27 6.57
CA VAL A 72 2.55 19.42 5.68
C VAL A 72 2.22 19.06 4.24
N ILE A 73 2.68 17.91 3.75
CA ILE A 73 2.39 17.46 2.38
C ILE A 73 0.88 17.27 2.19
N MET A 74 0.20 16.59 3.11
CA MET A 74 -1.25 16.42 3.04
C MET A 74 -1.96 17.77 3.04
N ALA A 75 -1.60 18.69 3.93
CA ALA A 75 -2.25 20.01 3.98
C ALA A 75 -2.02 20.85 2.70
N ASP A 76 -0.82 20.84 2.15
CA ASP A 76 -0.52 21.50 0.88
C ASP A 76 -1.28 20.85 -0.28
N THR A 77 -1.35 19.51 -0.30
CA THR A 77 -2.11 18.76 -1.30
C THR A 77 -3.62 18.98 -1.16
N THR A 78 -4.17 19.09 0.05
CA THR A 78 -5.58 19.47 0.28
C THR A 78 -5.90 20.84 -0.30
N ALA A 79 -4.97 21.79 -0.16
CA ALA A 79 -5.15 23.13 -0.73
C ALA A 79 -5.02 23.17 -2.26
N ALA A 80 -4.16 22.32 -2.84
CA ALA A 80 -3.92 22.25 -4.29
C ALA A 80 -4.92 21.35 -5.03
N GLY A 81 -5.45 20.34 -4.35
CA GLY A 81 -6.16 19.20 -4.92
C GLY A 81 -5.23 18.16 -5.55
N THR A 82 -5.64 16.90 -5.53
CA THR A 82 -4.98 15.80 -6.24
C THR A 82 -6.03 14.80 -6.76
N SER A 83 -5.62 13.93 -7.68
CA SER A 83 -6.38 12.74 -8.08
C SER A 83 -5.61 11.46 -7.73
N ASP A 84 -4.58 11.58 -6.89
CA ASP A 84 -3.80 10.45 -6.42
C ASP A 84 -4.52 9.81 -5.23
N GLU A 85 -5.10 8.63 -5.48
CA GLU A 85 -5.88 7.86 -4.50
C GLU A 85 -5.06 7.45 -3.27
N THR A 86 -3.73 7.53 -3.31
CA THR A 86 -2.91 7.28 -2.11
C THR A 86 -3.11 8.32 -1.00
N TYR A 87 -3.74 9.46 -1.35
CA TYR A 87 -4.14 10.52 -0.42
C TYR A 87 -5.56 10.37 0.12
N ASP A 88 -6.39 9.47 -0.44
CA ASP A 88 -7.71 9.13 0.10
C ASP A 88 -7.52 8.15 1.27
N LEU A 89 -7.20 8.67 2.45
CA LEU A 89 -6.88 7.88 3.63
C LEU A 89 -8.12 7.27 4.28
N ASP A 90 -9.29 7.90 4.16
CA ASP A 90 -10.53 7.40 4.76
C ASP A 90 -11.39 6.56 3.80
N GLY A 91 -11.05 6.53 2.51
CA GLY A 91 -11.67 5.70 1.49
C GLY A 91 -13.00 6.25 0.99
N ASP A 92 -13.24 7.55 1.13
CA ASP A 92 -14.49 8.20 0.69
C ASP A 92 -14.52 8.51 -0.82
N GLY A 93 -13.39 8.34 -1.52
CA GLY A 93 -13.23 8.57 -2.95
C GLY A 93 -12.95 10.02 -3.34
N ASP A 94 -12.73 10.90 -2.37
CA ASP A 94 -12.36 12.31 -2.59
C ASP A 94 -10.96 12.56 -2.00
N PRO A 95 -9.86 12.27 -2.73
CA PRO A 95 -8.50 12.25 -2.18
C PRO A 95 -7.98 13.60 -1.70
N ALA A 96 -7.21 13.55 -0.62
CA ALA A 96 -6.60 14.69 0.07
C ALA A 96 -7.62 15.72 0.56
N ASN A 97 -8.83 15.32 0.90
CA ASN A 97 -9.85 16.24 1.38
C ASN A 97 -9.64 16.62 2.88
N GLU A 98 -10.57 17.36 3.46
CA GLU A 98 -10.49 17.77 4.87
C GLU A 98 -10.61 16.59 5.84
N ASN A 99 -11.34 15.53 5.48
CA ASN A 99 -11.47 14.31 6.26
C ASN A 99 -10.15 13.52 6.26
N ASP A 100 -9.49 13.38 5.10
CA ASP A 100 -8.17 12.75 4.99
C ASP A 100 -7.13 13.45 5.86
N LEU A 101 -7.07 14.78 5.76
CA LEU A 101 -6.17 15.59 6.58
C LEU A 101 -6.50 15.48 8.08
N THR A 102 -7.78 15.36 8.43
CA THR A 102 -8.20 15.17 9.83
C THR A 102 -7.81 13.79 10.34
N LEU A 103 -8.04 12.75 9.55
CA LEU A 103 -7.62 11.38 9.87
C LEU A 103 -6.10 11.31 10.07
N LEU A 104 -5.31 11.91 9.18
CA LEU A 104 -3.85 11.94 9.32
C LEU A 104 -3.40 12.66 10.59
N LYS A 105 -4.08 13.75 10.99
CA LYS A 105 -3.82 14.44 12.27
C LYS A 105 -4.13 13.53 13.45
N ASP A 106 -5.26 12.84 13.44
CA ASP A 106 -5.63 11.93 14.53
C ASP A 106 -4.65 10.76 14.65
N VAL A 107 -4.15 10.24 13.52
CA VAL A 107 -3.08 9.23 13.49
C VAL A 107 -1.78 9.79 14.08
N SER A 108 -1.40 11.03 13.71
CA SER A 108 -0.17 11.68 14.22
C SER A 108 -0.13 11.83 15.75
N VAL A 109 -1.30 11.88 16.39
CA VAL A 109 -1.44 11.97 17.85
C VAL A 109 -1.90 10.66 18.51
N GLY A 110 -1.99 9.56 17.75
CA GLY A 110 -2.36 8.23 18.27
C GLY A 110 -3.83 8.09 18.68
N VAL A 111 -4.72 8.86 18.07
CA VAL A 111 -6.18 8.81 18.28
C VAL A 111 -6.87 7.93 17.24
N ALA A 112 -6.23 7.70 16.09
CA ALA A 112 -6.70 6.82 15.01
C ALA A 112 -5.55 5.97 14.44
N GLU A 113 -5.89 4.98 13.61
CA GLU A 113 -4.96 4.17 12.83
C GLU A 113 -5.39 4.17 11.36
N LEU A 114 -4.42 3.97 10.45
CA LEU A 114 -4.68 3.80 9.02
C LEU A 114 -4.81 2.30 8.72
N GLU A 115 -5.99 1.88 8.26
CA GLU A 115 -6.31 0.47 8.00
C GLU A 115 -5.82 -0.02 6.64
#